data_AF-A0A699VMC1-F1
#
_entry.id   AF-A0A699VMC1-F1
#
_cell.length_a   1.000
_cell.length_b   1.000
_cell.length_c   1.000
_cell.angle_alpha   90.00
_cell.angle_beta   90.00
_cell.angle_gamma   90.00
#
_symmetry.space_group_name_H-M   'P 1'
#
loop_
_entity.id
_entity.type
_entity.pdbx_description
1 polymer ?
#
loop_
_entity_poly.entity_id
_entity_poly.type
_entity_poly.pdbx_seq_one_letter_code
_entity_poly.pdbx_strand_id
1 'polypeptide(L)'
;MPPRKSTRGNPPPPLTQDTVNRIIQETAIRAERERVQNKANRAEGPNVAPVARKCTFEDFMKCSPITFRGNEGAIGLIRWIEKTEMVFTVSKCTEANKVVFAAAT
;
A
#
# COMPACT_ATOMS: atom_id res chain seq x y z
N MET A 1 -62.93 -12.78 -4.75
CA MET A 1 -61.82 -12.19 -3.96
C MET A 1 -60.87 -13.31 -3.53
N PRO A 2 -59.56 -13.25 -3.81
CA PRO A 2 -58.62 -14.23 -3.27
C PRO A 2 -58.16 -13.84 -1.86
N PRO A 3 -57.86 -14.78 -0.95
CA PRO A 3 -57.36 -14.46 0.38
C PRO A 3 -55.87 -14.05 0.33
N ARG A 4 -55.53 -13.05 1.15
CA ARG A 4 -54.18 -12.49 1.32
C ARG A 4 -53.19 -13.55 1.80
N LYS A 5 -51.99 -13.53 1.22
CA LYS A 5 -50.80 -14.26 1.69
C LYS A 5 -50.44 -13.81 3.11
N SER A 6 -50.49 -14.72 4.07
CA SER A 6 -49.93 -14.50 5.41
C SER A 6 -48.43 -14.79 5.36
N THR A 7 -47.63 -13.74 5.29
CA THR A 7 -46.18 -13.81 5.48
C THR A 7 -45.92 -14.05 6.96
N ARG A 8 -45.83 -15.32 7.35
CA ARG A 8 -45.36 -15.71 8.68
C ARG A 8 -43.84 -15.43 8.72
N GLY A 9 -43.46 -14.22 9.10
CA GLY A 9 -42.09 -13.92 9.48
C GLY A 9 -41.72 -14.82 10.66
N ASN A 10 -40.61 -15.55 10.54
CA ASN A 10 -40.12 -16.39 11.64
C ASN A 10 -39.90 -15.49 12.87
N PRO A 11 -40.41 -15.86 14.05
CA PRO A 11 -40.15 -15.09 15.27
C PRO A 11 -38.65 -15.09 15.56
N PRO A 12 -38.09 -13.99 16.09
CA PRO A 12 -36.70 -13.96 16.52
C PRO A 12 -36.45 -15.08 17.56
N PRO A 13 -35.26 -15.73 17.55
CA PRO A 13 -34.94 -16.77 18.51
C PRO A 13 -35.17 -16.29 19.95
N PRO A 14 -35.79 -17.08 20.83
CA PRO A 14 -35.95 -16.73 22.23
C PRO A 14 -34.60 -16.40 22.87
N LEU A 15 -34.54 -15.27 23.59
CA LEU A 15 -33.36 -14.78 24.31
C LEU A 15 -33.13 -15.59 25.60
N THR A 16 -33.00 -16.91 25.47
CA THR A 16 -32.61 -17.79 26.57
C THR A 16 -31.09 -17.90 26.65
N GLN A 17 -30.57 -18.21 27.83
CA GLN A 17 -29.14 -18.36 28.07
C GLN A 17 -28.49 -19.38 27.12
N ASP A 18 -29.21 -20.43 26.77
CA ASP A 18 -28.75 -21.48 25.84
C ASP A 18 -28.60 -20.97 24.41
N THR A 19 -29.49 -20.08 23.95
CA THR A 19 -29.38 -19.42 22.65
C THR A 19 -28.15 -18.52 22.60
N VAL A 20 -27.89 -17.77 23.68
CA VAL A 20 -26.71 -16.90 23.79
C VAL A 20 -25.43 -17.72 23.77
N ASN A 21 -25.37 -18.81 24.55
CA ASN A 21 -24.22 -19.70 24.58
C ASN A 21 -23.94 -20.34 23.22
N ARG A 22 -24.99 -20.75 22.50
CA ARG A 22 -24.87 -21.28 21.12
C ARG A 22 -24.28 -20.24 20.16
N ILE A 23 -24.75 -19.00 20.22
CA ILE A 23 -24.22 -17.91 19.38
C ILE A 23 -22.74 -17.63 19.71
N ILE A 24 -22.37 -17.63 20.99
CA ILE A 24 -20.96 -17.43 21.40
C ILE A 24 -20.07 -18.57 20.85
N GLN A 25 -20.53 -19.82 20.96
CA GLN A 25 -19.79 -20.96 20.43
C GLN A 25 -19.66 -20.91 18.90
N GLU A 26 -20.74 -20.58 18.19
CA GLU A 26 -20.73 -20.47 16.72
C GLU A 26 -19.84 -19.31 16.22
N THR A 27 -19.85 -18.17 16.92
CA THR A 27 -18.99 -17.03 16.59
C THR A 27 -17.52 -17.33 16.88
N ALA A 28 -17.21 -18.03 17.97
CA ALA A 28 -15.85 -18.50 18.27
C ALA A 28 -15.34 -19.48 17.20
N ILE A 29 -16.15 -20.46 16.79
CA ILE A 29 -15.80 -21.42 15.74
C ILE A 29 -15.55 -20.70 14.40
N ARG A 30 -16.38 -19.71 14.06
CA ARG A 30 -16.23 -18.92 12.83
C ARG A 30 -14.94 -18.10 12.85
N ALA A 31 -14.67 -17.39 13.94
CA ALA A 31 -13.46 -16.59 14.10
C ALA A 31 -12.20 -17.45 14.00
N GLU A 32 -12.21 -18.66 14.57
CA GLU A 32 -11.06 -19.56 14.49
C GLU A 32 -10.85 -20.09 13.06
N ARG A 33 -11.94 -20.42 12.33
CA ARG A 33 -11.86 -20.79 10.91
C ARG A 33 -11.30 -19.66 10.06
N GLU A 34 -11.71 -18.41 10.29
CA GLU A 34 -11.19 -17.23 9.59
C GLU A 34 -9.70 -17.00 9.91
N ARG A 35 -9.28 -17.18 11.17
CA ARG A 35 -7.87 -17.09 11.57
C ARG A 35 -7.01 -18.15 10.89
N VAL A 36 -7.47 -19.40 10.83
CA VAL A 36 -6.78 -20.51 10.16
C VAL A 36 -6.69 -20.26 8.66
N GLN A 37 -7.78 -19.84 8.02
CA GLN A 37 -7.80 -19.53 6.58
C GLN A 37 -6.89 -18.35 6.23
N ASN A 38 -6.88 -17.29 7.05
CA ASN A 38 -5.96 -16.15 6.85
C ASN A 38 -4.49 -16.56 7.04
N LYS A 39 -4.21 -17.47 7.98
CA LYS A 39 -2.86 -18.07 8.13
C LYS A 39 -2.46 -18.89 6.91
N ALA A 40 -3.38 -19.68 6.35
CA ALA A 40 -3.16 -20.46 5.13
C ALA A 40 -2.90 -19.54 3.91
N ASN A 41 -3.70 -18.48 3.74
CA ASN A 41 -3.50 -17.47 2.69
C ASN A 41 -2.16 -16.72 2.83
N ARG A 42 -1.60 -16.63 4.05
CA ARG A 42 -0.28 -16.03 4.31
C ARG A 42 0.87 -17.03 4.09
N ALA A 43 0.59 -18.34 4.13
CA ALA A 43 1.56 -19.40 3.91
C ALA A 43 1.72 -19.75 2.41
N GLU A 44 0.71 -19.44 1.59
CA GLU A 44 0.77 -19.62 0.13
C GLU A 44 1.46 -18.43 -0.55
N GLY A 45 2.79 -18.51 -0.57
CA GLY A 45 3.64 -17.73 -1.45
C GLY A 45 4.26 -16.49 -0.80
N PRO A 46 5.56 -16.24 -1.01
CA PRO A 46 6.09 -14.92 -0.79
C PRO A 46 5.44 -14.02 -1.85
N ASN A 47 4.35 -13.35 -1.46
CA ASN A 47 3.96 -12.09 -2.07
C ASN A 47 5.09 -11.10 -1.78
N VAL A 48 6.22 -11.27 -2.46
CA VAL A 48 7.20 -10.22 -2.65
C VAL A 48 6.46 -9.22 -3.52
N ALA A 49 5.68 -8.35 -2.88
CA ALA A 49 5.39 -7.05 -3.46
C ALA A 49 6.70 -6.58 -4.07
N PRO A 50 6.75 -6.19 -5.36
CA PRO A 50 8.01 -5.85 -6.00
C PRO A 50 8.71 -4.89 -5.07
N VAL A 51 9.84 -5.30 -4.48
CA VAL A 51 10.63 -4.40 -3.64
C VAL A 51 10.92 -3.24 -4.58
N ALA A 52 10.29 -2.09 -4.33
CA ALA A 52 10.44 -0.94 -5.19
C ALA A 52 11.94 -0.69 -5.30
N ARG A 53 12.50 -0.93 -6.49
CA ARG A 53 13.94 -0.91 -6.70
C ARG A 53 14.40 0.49 -6.32
N LYS A 54 15.17 0.60 -5.25
CA LYS A 54 15.76 1.88 -4.86
C LYS A 54 16.69 2.32 -5.99
N CYS A 55 16.43 3.52 -6.53
CA CYS A 55 17.35 4.19 -7.44
C CYS A 55 18.77 4.15 -6.87
N THR A 56 19.71 3.73 -7.70
CA THR A 56 21.15 3.79 -7.44
C THR A 56 21.77 5.05 -8.05
N PHE A 57 23.00 5.39 -7.67
CA PHE A 57 23.73 6.49 -8.30
C PHE A 57 23.93 6.25 -9.81
N GLU A 58 24.13 4.99 -10.22
CA GLU A 58 24.22 4.61 -11.63
C GLU A 58 22.91 4.89 -12.38
N ASP A 59 21.76 4.59 -11.78
CA ASP A 59 20.45 4.89 -12.37
C ASP A 59 20.24 6.40 -12.53
N PHE A 60 20.70 7.20 -11.58
CA PHE A 60 20.72 8.66 -11.67
C PHE A 60 21.64 9.15 -12.80
N MET A 61 22.87 8.64 -12.90
CA MET A 61 23.83 9.01 -13.94
C MET A 61 23.38 8.60 -15.35
N LYS A 62 22.66 7.49 -15.50
CA LYS A 62 22.06 7.07 -16.79
C LYS A 62 21.06 8.09 -17.33
N CYS A 63 20.38 8.83 -16.44
CA CYS A 63 19.49 9.92 -16.84
C CYS A 63 20.24 11.20 -17.24
N SER A 64 21.57 11.18 -17.26
CA SER A 64 22.44 12.30 -17.70
C SER A 64 22.12 13.59 -16.95
N PRO A 65 22.35 13.64 -15.63
CA PRO A 65 22.14 14.85 -14.84
C PRO A 65 23.02 15.98 -15.37
N ILE A 66 22.52 17.19 -15.23
CA ILE A 66 23.26 18.39 -15.62
C ILE A 66 24.17 18.85 -14.48
N THR A 67 25.36 19.33 -14.81
CA THR A 67 26.32 19.88 -13.85
C THR A 67 26.08 21.35 -13.62
N PHE A 68 26.28 21.85 -12.39
CA PHE A 68 26.29 23.28 -12.07
C PHE A 68 27.70 23.74 -11.74
N ARG A 69 28.24 24.70 -12.49
CA ARG A 69 29.63 25.17 -12.33
C ARG A 69 29.78 26.29 -11.31
N GLY A 70 28.67 26.84 -10.83
CA GLY A 70 28.64 27.89 -9.81
C GLY A 70 28.79 29.31 -10.35
N ASN A 71 28.96 29.49 -11.66
CA ASN A 71 29.14 30.80 -12.30
C ASN A 71 27.93 31.24 -13.15
N GLU A 72 26.87 30.44 -13.21
CA GLU A 72 25.69 30.66 -14.03
C GLU A 72 24.65 31.59 -13.38
N GLY A 73 24.90 32.04 -12.15
CA GLY A 73 24.03 32.95 -11.40
C GLY A 73 22.68 32.34 -11.01
N ALA A 74 21.76 33.18 -10.54
CA ALA A 74 20.45 32.73 -10.01
C ALA A 74 19.60 32.01 -11.07
N ILE A 75 19.61 32.50 -12.32
CA ILE A 75 18.86 31.87 -13.43
C ILE A 75 19.44 30.49 -13.74
N GLY A 76 20.76 30.36 -13.77
CA GLY A 76 21.44 29.08 -13.96
C GLY A 76 21.14 28.09 -12.83
N LEU A 77 21.12 28.58 -11.59
CA LEU A 77 20.78 27.77 -10.42
C LEU A 77 19.33 27.24 -10.49
N ILE A 78 18.36 28.10 -10.77
CA ILE A 78 16.94 27.69 -10.88
C ILE A 78 16.78 26.63 -11.97
N ARG A 79 17.35 26.88 -13.15
CA ARG A 79 17.32 25.93 -14.26
C ARG A 79 18.02 24.61 -13.91
N TRP A 80 19.07 24.68 -13.10
CA TRP A 80 19.77 23.48 -12.64
C TRP A 80 18.90 22.64 -11.71
N ILE A 81 18.23 23.28 -10.74
CA ILE A 81 17.32 22.61 -9.80
C ILE A 81 16.17 21.93 -10.55
N GLU A 82 15.45 22.66 -11.40
CA GLU A 82 14.28 22.13 -12.14
C GLU A 82 14.61 20.87 -12.95
N LYS A 83 15.74 20.90 -13.66
CA LYS A 83 16.20 19.77 -14.47
C LYS A 83 16.68 18.60 -13.60
N THR A 84 17.34 18.87 -12.48
CA THR A 84 17.81 17.84 -11.55
C THR A 84 16.62 17.16 -10.85
N GLU A 85 15.56 17.89 -10.51
CA GLU A 85 14.30 17.34 -10.00
C GLU A 85 13.60 16.42 -11.01
N MET A 86 13.59 16.82 -12.29
CA MET A 86 13.09 15.96 -13.37
C MET A 86 13.89 14.66 -13.46
N VAL A 87 15.23 14.73 -13.37
CA VAL A 87 16.09 13.54 -13.36
C VAL A 87 15.75 12.62 -12.20
N PHE A 88 15.57 13.13 -10.98
CA PHE A 88 15.16 12.32 -9.82
C PHE A 88 13.80 11.65 -9.99
N THR A 89 12.87 12.32 -10.67
CA THR A 89 11.55 11.77 -10.98
C THR A 89 11.66 10.59 -11.95
N VAL A 90 12.46 10.73 -13.01
CA VAL A 90 12.67 9.69 -14.03
C VAL A 90 13.42 8.48 -13.46
N SER A 91 14.48 8.71 -12.68
CA SER A 91 15.27 7.65 -12.06
C SER A 91 14.61 7.04 -10.82
N LYS A 92 13.47 7.61 -10.37
CA LYS A 92 12.69 7.16 -9.20
C LYS A 92 13.52 7.13 -7.91
N CYS A 93 14.34 8.15 -7.67
CA CYS A 93 15.16 8.22 -6.46
C CYS A 93 14.35 8.64 -5.24
N THR A 94 14.65 7.99 -4.11
CA THR A 94 14.09 8.34 -2.81
C THR A 94 14.65 9.66 -2.33
N GLU A 95 13.89 10.42 -1.52
CA GLU A 95 14.34 11.70 -0.95
C GLU A 95 15.72 11.61 -0.26
N ALA A 96 15.98 10.51 0.44
CA ALA A 96 17.26 10.27 1.11
C ALA A 96 18.49 10.31 0.19
N ASN A 97 18.31 9.97 -1.10
CA ASN A 97 19.42 9.90 -2.07
C ASN A 97 19.56 11.19 -2.90
N LYS A 98 18.53 12.05 -2.96
CA LYS A 98 18.52 13.21 -3.86
C LYS A 98 19.67 14.17 -3.58
N VAL A 99 19.83 14.57 -2.32
CA VAL A 99 20.88 15.52 -1.92
C VAL A 99 22.27 14.95 -2.18
N VAL A 100 22.49 13.69 -1.80
CA VAL A 100 23.79 13.01 -1.99
C VAL A 100 24.16 12.92 -3.46
N PHE A 101 23.20 12.58 -4.33
CA PHE A 101 23.46 12.41 -5.75
C PHE A 101 23.64 13.75 -6.47
N ALA A 102 22.84 14.77 -6.14
CA ALA A 102 23.00 16.11 -6.71
C ALA A 102 24.32 16.78 -6.29
N ALA A 103 24.80 16.53 -5.07
CA ALA A 103 26.08 17.05 -4.61
C ALA A 103 27.29 16.38 -5.28
N ALA A 104 27.08 15.21 -5.92
CA ALA A 104 28.12 14.45 -6.60
C ALA A 104 28.24 14.77 -8.10
N THR A 105 27.49 15.76 -8.61
CA THR A 105 27.50 16.23 -10.01
C THR A 105 27.97 17.67 -10.14
#